data_AF-A0A2U8WT78-F1
#
_entry.id   AF-A0A2U8WT78-F1
#
_cell.length_a   1.000
_cell.length_b   1.000
_cell.length_c   1.000
_cell.angle_alpha   90.00
_cell.angle_beta   90.00
_cell.angle_gamma   90.00
#
_symmetry.space_group_name_H-M   'P 1'
#
loop_
_entity.id
_entity.type
_entity.pdbx_description
1 polymer ?
#
loop_
_entity_poly.entity_id
_entity_poly.type
_entity_poly.pdbx_seq_one_letter_code
_entity_poly.pdbx_strand_id
1 'polypeptide(L)'
;MSCGEGEVSAIMTIFDWLTEVLRRTEPSGPGRLPSDERIAFYRDYVHNSVVLAAAAQPEDPLPGLSWQYFREDVRHEARAARIAMRDGTFGTFFDTIRLLPPIAIVRLMAARSVYFPTPENDGAVDDLLAYLDAATVRLMRQRRNAVLAQQAAEAKRVESEAPARAREEALWAEYRACPFARLSTEPAEFLRWIKLQTPDTWNVVVDRWDYNGIGREDVIAWILDQPDCDLATAAQFFFIAAMDLGDSEPETLSPLYRNSWELMARVGHNWQRGHYRRNDLRLSSVVPSEIALYDEIVARREAEGRPFPWRVPGPGERRFGVREPDSDYLYEHGHLWIGFSTWKRGREARGCGVDFPRCCNASPAD
;
A
#
# COMPACT_ATOMS: atom_id res chain seq x y z
N MET A 1 3.11 17.21 1.67
CA MET A 1 3.42 17.49 3.08
C MET A 1 2.48 16.64 3.91
N SER A 2 2.95 15.48 4.37
CA SER A 2 2.23 14.62 5.32
C SER A 2 2.65 15.08 6.70
N CYS A 3 1.75 15.67 7.48
CA CYS A 3 1.99 15.80 8.92
C CYS A 3 2.15 14.39 9.49
N GLY A 4 3.22 14.13 10.23
CA GLY A 4 3.40 12.84 10.89
C GLY A 4 2.32 12.63 11.95
N GLU A 5 1.90 11.38 12.19
CA GLU A 5 0.89 11.03 13.20
C GLU A 5 1.19 11.64 14.59
N GLY A 6 2.48 11.85 14.90
CA GLY A 6 2.93 12.52 16.13
C GLY A 6 2.57 14.02 16.22
N GLU A 7 2.55 14.76 15.11
CA GLU A 7 2.20 16.19 15.11
C GLU A 7 0.69 16.40 15.31
N VAL A 8 -0.13 15.53 14.72
CA VAL A 8 -1.59 15.55 14.88
C VAL A 8 -1.97 15.22 16.33
N SER A 9 -1.28 14.25 16.95
CA SER A 9 -1.47 13.88 18.36
C SER A 9 -1.13 15.04 19.32
N ALA A 10 -0.03 15.75 19.07
CA ALA A 10 0.38 16.89 19.88
C ALA A 10 -0.61 18.07 19.79
N ILE A 11 -1.13 18.35 18.58
CA ILE A 11 -2.13 19.42 18.37
C ILE A 11 -3.44 19.08 19.12
N MET A 12 -3.92 17.84 19.03
CA MET A 12 -5.12 17.41 19.75
C MET A 12 -4.96 17.50 21.27
N THR A 13 -3.77 17.20 21.80
CA THR A 13 -3.46 17.28 23.24
C THR A 13 -3.55 18.73 23.77
N ILE A 14 -3.09 19.71 22.99
CA ILE A 14 -3.18 21.14 23.34
C ILE A 14 -4.64 21.59 23.41
N PHE A 15 -5.46 21.15 22.45
CA PHE A 15 -6.88 21.47 22.39
C PHE A 15 -7.68 20.84 23.54
N ASP A 16 -7.33 19.63 23.96
CA ASP A 16 -7.95 18.97 25.13
C ASP A 16 -7.59 19.68 26.45
N TRP A 17 -6.33 20.12 26.58
CA TRP A 17 -5.90 20.93 27.73
C TRP A 17 -6.65 22.27 27.81
N LEU A 18 -6.80 22.99 26.69
CA LEU A 18 -7.56 24.24 26.63
C LEU A 18 -9.04 24.04 27.00
N THR A 19 -9.62 22.92 26.61
CA THR A 19 -10.99 22.56 26.96
C THR A 19 -11.15 22.35 28.48
N GLU A 20 -10.20 21.68 29.12
CA GLU A 20 -10.20 21.47 30.58
C GLU A 20 -10.01 22.79 31.36
N VAL A 21 -9.17 23.71 30.85
CA VAL A 21 -8.99 25.03 31.44
C VAL A 21 -10.28 25.85 31.38
N LEU A 22 -10.95 25.87 30.22
CA LEU A 22 -12.23 26.57 30.04
C LEU A 22 -13.39 25.92 30.81
N ARG A 23 -13.27 24.63 31.17
CA ARG A 23 -14.26 23.93 31.98
C ARG A 23 -14.30 24.43 33.43
N ARG A 24 -13.15 24.85 33.98
CA ARG A 24 -13.02 25.21 35.42
C ARG A 24 -13.48 26.62 35.76
N THR A 25 -13.73 27.48 34.77
CA THR A 25 -13.91 28.93 34.99
C THR A 25 -15.36 29.41 35.00
N GLU A 26 -16.35 28.57 34.68
CA GLU A 26 -17.78 28.96 34.67
C GLU A 26 -18.67 28.00 35.48
N PRO A 27 -19.64 28.52 36.27
CA PRO A 27 -20.60 27.67 36.96
C PRO A 27 -21.54 26.98 35.97
N SER A 28 -21.57 25.64 36.02
CA SER A 28 -22.46 24.78 35.23
C SER A 28 -23.85 24.65 35.86
N GLY A 29 -24.87 24.49 35.02
CA GLY A 29 -26.25 24.25 35.44
C GLY A 29 -27.14 23.83 34.27
N PRO A 30 -28.14 22.97 34.49
CA PRO A 30 -28.98 22.45 33.43
C PRO A 30 -29.74 23.58 32.73
N GLY A 31 -29.62 23.64 31.40
CA GLY A 31 -30.30 24.64 30.55
C GLY A 31 -29.63 26.01 30.46
N ARG A 32 -28.50 26.25 31.14
CA ARG A 32 -27.72 27.49 30.99
C ARG A 32 -26.67 27.32 29.90
N LEU A 33 -26.76 28.11 28.82
CA LEU A 33 -25.75 28.10 27.76
C LEU A 33 -24.41 28.65 28.27
N PRO A 34 -23.27 28.15 27.75
CA PRO A 34 -21.97 28.78 27.93
C PRO A 34 -21.92 30.21 27.38
N SER A 35 -20.89 30.97 27.74
CA SER A 35 -20.61 32.28 27.12
C SER A 35 -20.36 32.19 25.61
N ASP A 36 -20.59 33.29 24.89
CA ASP A 36 -20.38 33.37 23.43
C ASP A 36 -18.94 33.06 23.04
N GLU A 37 -17.96 33.50 23.84
CA GLU A 37 -16.54 33.19 23.64
C GLU A 37 -16.28 31.67 23.70
N ARG A 38 -16.90 30.99 24.66
CA ARG A 38 -16.79 29.53 24.81
C ARG A 38 -17.51 28.79 23.70
N ILE A 39 -18.65 29.29 23.23
CA ILE A 39 -19.35 28.76 22.06
C ILE A 39 -18.50 28.90 20.79
N ALA A 40 -17.83 30.04 20.61
CA ALA A 40 -16.91 30.25 19.50
C ALA A 40 -15.73 29.27 19.55
N PHE A 41 -15.12 29.11 20.73
CA PHE A 41 -14.07 28.12 20.95
C PHE A 41 -14.54 26.68 20.63
N TYR A 42 -15.71 26.26 21.12
CA TYR A 42 -16.27 24.94 20.82
C TYR A 42 -16.51 24.74 19.33
N ARG A 43 -17.02 25.76 18.64
CA ARG A 43 -17.23 25.70 17.19
C ARG A 43 -15.91 25.44 16.45
N ASP A 44 -14.87 26.19 16.80
CA ASP A 44 -13.55 26.05 16.18
C ASP A 44 -12.91 24.69 16.52
N TYR A 45 -12.98 24.25 17.77
CA TYR A 45 -12.48 22.94 18.21
C TYR A 45 -13.15 21.80 17.44
N VAL A 46 -14.49 21.79 17.41
CA VAL A 46 -15.29 20.76 16.74
C VAL A 46 -14.97 20.78 15.25
N HIS A 47 -14.98 21.95 14.61
CA HIS A 47 -14.64 22.10 13.19
C HIS A 47 -13.24 21.55 12.89
N ASN A 48 -12.22 22.02 13.60
CA ASN A 48 -10.82 21.66 13.33
C ASN A 48 -10.55 20.18 13.62
N SER A 49 -11.21 19.59 14.61
CA SER A 49 -11.11 18.15 14.90
C SER A 49 -11.57 17.29 13.73
N VAL A 50 -12.65 17.69 13.02
CA VAL A 50 -13.11 16.96 11.84
C VAL A 50 -12.15 17.18 10.67
N VAL A 51 -11.66 18.41 10.47
CA VAL A 51 -10.71 18.74 9.38
C VAL A 51 -9.42 17.94 9.51
N LEU A 52 -8.83 17.90 10.71
CA LEU A 52 -7.59 17.17 10.97
C LEU A 52 -7.76 15.66 10.78
N ALA A 53 -8.86 15.09 11.28
CA ALA A 53 -9.15 13.68 11.09
C ALA A 53 -9.34 13.32 9.61
N ALA A 54 -10.04 14.17 8.85
CA ALA A 54 -10.25 13.97 7.43
C ALA A 54 -8.96 14.08 6.60
N ALA A 55 -8.05 14.98 7.00
CA ALA A 55 -6.75 15.14 6.34
C ALA A 55 -5.82 13.94 6.59
N ALA A 56 -5.96 13.26 7.73
CA ALA A 56 -5.12 12.11 8.09
C ALA A 56 -5.45 10.85 7.27
N GLN A 57 -6.66 10.72 6.71
CA GLN A 57 -7.11 9.49 6.06
C GLN A 57 -7.87 9.79 4.75
N PRO A 58 -7.18 10.06 3.64
CA PRO A 58 -7.82 10.53 2.40
C PRO A 58 -8.85 9.56 1.80
N GLU A 59 -8.67 8.25 2.03
CA GLU A 59 -9.50 7.19 1.43
C GLU A 59 -10.79 6.91 2.20
N ASP A 60 -10.76 7.02 3.54
CA ASP A 60 -11.95 6.99 4.41
C ASP A 60 -11.77 8.04 5.52
N PRO A 61 -12.16 9.30 5.30
CA PRO A 61 -11.74 10.42 6.13
C PRO A 61 -12.20 10.39 7.58
N LEU A 62 -13.13 9.51 7.97
CA LEU A 62 -13.63 9.40 9.34
C LEU A 62 -14.13 7.97 9.62
N PRO A 63 -13.25 6.96 9.76
CA PRO A 63 -13.66 5.57 9.87
C PRO A 63 -14.16 5.23 11.29
N GLY A 64 -14.94 4.17 11.41
CA GLY A 64 -15.36 3.63 12.70
C GLY A 64 -16.60 4.28 13.31
N LEU A 65 -17.09 3.63 14.38
CA LEU A 65 -18.44 3.89 14.91
C LEU A 65 -18.56 5.26 15.60
N SER A 66 -17.51 5.74 16.26
CA SER A 66 -17.47 7.08 16.86
C SER A 66 -17.76 8.17 15.82
N TRP A 67 -17.11 8.07 14.65
CA TRP A 67 -17.29 9.02 13.55
C TRP A 67 -18.62 8.83 12.80
N GLN A 68 -19.17 7.62 12.76
CA GLN A 68 -20.54 7.40 12.27
C GLN A 68 -21.56 8.13 13.15
N TYR A 69 -21.51 7.93 14.47
CA TYR A 69 -22.41 8.60 15.41
C TYR A 69 -22.25 10.11 15.40
N PHE A 70 -21.02 10.61 15.35
CA PHE A 70 -20.77 12.04 15.26
C PHE A 70 -21.36 12.68 14.00
N ARG A 71 -21.25 12.00 12.84
CA ARG A 71 -21.88 12.45 11.59
C ARG A 71 -23.40 12.46 11.67
N GLU A 72 -23.99 11.47 12.33
CA GLU A 72 -25.44 11.45 12.58
C GLU A 72 -25.88 12.63 13.44
N ASP A 73 -25.10 13.00 14.45
CA ASP A 73 -25.37 14.17 15.30
C ASP A 73 -25.30 15.48 14.50
N VAL A 74 -24.28 15.67 13.65
CA VAL A 74 -24.22 16.86 12.77
C VAL A 74 -25.42 16.92 11.83
N ARG A 75 -25.83 15.80 11.22
CA ARG A 75 -27.02 15.75 10.35
C ARG A 75 -28.31 16.00 11.12
N HIS A 76 -28.41 15.53 12.36
CA HIS A 76 -29.56 15.79 13.22
C HIS A 76 -29.69 17.28 13.53
N GLU A 77 -28.59 17.90 13.97
CA GLU A 77 -28.56 19.33 14.30
C GLU A 77 -28.78 20.22 13.06
N ALA A 78 -28.22 19.86 11.91
CA ALA A 78 -28.46 20.58 10.65
C ALA A 78 -29.94 20.56 10.26
N ARG A 79 -30.60 19.40 10.37
CA ARG A 79 -32.05 19.28 10.10
C ARG A 79 -32.88 20.08 11.09
N ALA A 80 -32.54 20.04 12.38
CA ALA A 80 -33.23 20.83 13.41
C ALA A 80 -33.10 22.35 13.14
N ALA A 81 -31.92 22.79 12.69
CA ALA A 81 -31.64 24.18 12.31
C ALA A 81 -32.12 24.56 10.89
N ARG A 82 -32.72 23.62 10.13
CA ARG A 82 -33.13 23.79 8.73
C ARG A 82 -31.98 24.23 7.80
N ILE A 83 -30.76 23.77 8.07
CA ILE A 83 -29.57 24.00 7.25
C ILE A 83 -29.46 22.87 6.22
N ALA A 84 -29.44 23.22 4.94
CA ALA A 84 -29.31 22.26 3.86
C ALA A 84 -27.86 21.77 3.72
N MET A 85 -27.65 20.46 3.83
CA MET A 85 -26.37 19.81 3.52
C MET A 85 -26.37 19.40 2.05
N ARG A 86 -25.43 19.92 1.24
CA ARG A 86 -25.52 19.84 -0.23
C ARG A 86 -25.34 18.43 -0.80
N ASP A 87 -24.44 17.62 -0.26
CA ASP A 87 -24.12 16.29 -0.81
C ASP A 87 -23.62 15.27 0.24
N GLY A 88 -23.58 15.64 1.52
CA GLY A 88 -23.08 14.77 2.58
C GLY A 88 -21.57 14.47 2.48
N THR A 89 -20.83 15.20 1.64
CA THR A 89 -19.36 15.16 1.59
C THR A 89 -18.76 15.88 2.78
N PHE A 90 -17.49 15.59 3.11
CA PHE A 90 -16.78 16.21 4.23
C PHE A 90 -16.75 17.74 4.15
N GLY A 91 -16.59 18.30 2.94
CA GLY A 91 -16.68 19.75 2.71
C GLY A 91 -17.98 20.35 3.26
N THR A 92 -19.11 19.68 3.00
CA THR A 92 -20.40 20.13 3.52
C THR A 92 -20.57 19.97 5.03
N PHE A 93 -19.89 19.01 5.66
CA PHE A 93 -19.90 18.88 7.12
C PHE A 93 -19.19 20.06 7.80
N PHE A 94 -18.05 20.50 7.26
CA PHE A 94 -17.30 21.65 7.80
C PHE A 94 -18.12 22.94 7.76
N ASP A 95 -18.69 23.23 6.59
CA ASP A 95 -19.51 24.41 6.38
C ASP A 95 -20.77 24.37 7.26
N THR A 96 -21.37 23.19 7.41
CA THR A 96 -22.56 23.01 8.26
C THR A 96 -22.25 23.33 9.71
N ILE A 97 -21.15 22.81 10.27
CA ILE A 97 -20.76 23.07 11.67
C ILE A 97 -20.61 24.58 11.91
N ARG A 98 -20.04 25.32 10.96
CA ARG A 98 -19.89 26.79 11.07
C ARG A 98 -21.20 27.56 11.08
N LEU A 99 -22.29 26.97 10.58
CA LEU A 99 -23.61 27.61 10.50
C LEU A 99 -24.56 27.20 11.64
N LEU A 100 -24.20 26.20 12.43
CA LEU A 100 -25.07 25.67 13.48
C LEU A 100 -25.32 26.69 14.61
N PRO A 101 -26.50 26.67 15.26
CA PRO A 101 -26.79 27.53 16.39
C PRO A 101 -25.94 27.14 17.63
N PRO A 102 -25.76 28.05 18.61
CA PRO A 102 -24.94 27.80 19.81
C PRO A 102 -25.22 26.48 20.54
N ILE A 103 -26.51 26.15 20.77
CA ILE A 103 -26.89 24.92 21.48
C ILE A 103 -26.48 23.64 20.72
N ALA A 104 -26.50 23.67 19.39
CA ALA A 104 -26.05 22.56 18.57
C ALA A 104 -24.53 22.36 18.69
N ILE A 105 -23.77 23.46 18.75
CA ILE A 105 -22.31 23.40 18.97
C ILE A 105 -21.98 22.79 20.33
N VAL A 106 -22.73 23.13 21.39
CA VAL A 106 -22.54 22.52 22.73
C VAL A 106 -22.78 21.01 22.69
N ARG A 107 -23.84 20.55 22.00
CA ARG A 107 -24.11 19.12 21.81
C ARG A 107 -23.05 18.41 20.99
N LEU A 108 -22.57 19.02 19.91
CA LEU A 108 -21.49 18.43 19.10
C LEU A 108 -20.17 18.38 19.86
N MET A 109 -19.88 19.38 20.69
CA MET A 109 -18.71 19.33 21.58
C MET A 109 -18.82 18.15 22.55
N ALA A 110 -19.96 17.99 23.21
CA ALA A 110 -20.21 16.85 24.10
C ALA A 110 -20.11 15.51 23.35
N ALA A 111 -20.72 15.39 22.17
CA ALA A 111 -20.60 14.21 21.31
C ALA A 111 -19.13 13.89 20.98
N ARG A 112 -18.35 14.92 20.62
CA ARG A 112 -16.93 14.76 20.28
C ARG A 112 -16.11 14.28 21.48
N SER A 113 -16.33 14.83 22.67
CA SER A 113 -15.61 14.42 23.88
C SER A 113 -16.07 13.06 24.42
N VAL A 114 -17.31 12.64 24.15
CA VAL A 114 -17.85 11.36 24.61
C VAL A 114 -17.44 10.20 23.71
N TYR A 115 -17.38 10.42 22.39
CA TYR A 115 -17.07 9.35 21.43
C TYR A 115 -15.55 9.18 21.15
N PHE A 116 -14.70 10.14 21.54
CA PHE A 116 -13.29 10.20 21.15
C PHE A 116 -12.39 10.94 22.16
N PRO A 117 -11.16 10.45 22.38
CA PRO A 117 -10.90 9.29 23.25
C PRO A 117 -11.90 9.22 24.41
N THR A 118 -12.44 8.04 24.66
CA THR A 118 -13.53 7.89 25.63
C THR A 118 -13.05 8.28 27.04
N PRO A 119 -13.76 9.17 27.76
CA PRO A 119 -13.36 9.57 29.11
C PRO A 119 -13.23 8.35 30.02
N GLU A 120 -12.17 8.32 30.81
CA GLU A 120 -11.76 7.16 31.61
C GLU A 120 -12.77 6.79 32.71
N ASN A 121 -13.58 7.75 33.17
CA ASN A 121 -14.59 7.53 34.19
C ASN A 121 -15.91 8.22 33.86
N ASP A 122 -16.99 7.71 34.45
CA ASP A 122 -18.35 8.21 34.22
C ASP A 122 -18.56 9.62 34.79
N GLY A 123 -17.80 10.04 35.80
CA GLY A 123 -17.88 11.41 36.35
C GLY A 123 -17.49 12.49 35.33
N ALA A 124 -16.43 12.24 34.54
CA ALA A 124 -16.05 13.14 33.45
C ALA A 124 -17.13 13.20 32.34
N VAL A 125 -17.81 12.07 32.08
CA VAL A 125 -18.94 12.03 31.14
C VAL A 125 -20.13 12.83 31.68
N ASP A 126 -20.43 12.71 32.97
CA ASP A 126 -21.52 13.44 33.62
C ASP A 126 -21.31 14.96 33.51
N ASP A 127 -20.08 15.43 33.75
CA ASP A 127 -19.70 16.84 33.61
C ASP A 127 -19.89 17.35 32.18
N LEU A 128 -19.47 16.57 31.18
CA LEU A 128 -19.60 16.92 29.75
C LEU A 128 -21.08 16.99 29.30
N LEU A 129 -21.94 16.22 29.95
CA LEU A 129 -23.35 16.09 29.62
C LEU A 129 -24.27 17.00 30.45
N ALA A 130 -23.74 17.73 31.43
CA ALA A 130 -24.51 18.53 32.39
C ALA A 130 -25.41 19.62 31.76
N TYR A 131 -25.08 20.08 30.55
CA TYR A 131 -25.82 21.12 29.83
C TYR A 131 -26.95 20.58 28.94
N LEU A 132 -27.08 19.25 28.83
CA LEU A 132 -27.95 18.59 27.85
C LEU A 132 -29.24 18.06 28.50
N ASP A 133 -30.28 17.92 27.68
CA ASP A 133 -31.51 17.29 28.12
C ASP A 133 -31.34 15.76 28.30
N ALA A 134 -32.21 15.18 29.13
CA ALA A 134 -32.11 13.77 29.52
C ALA A 134 -32.21 12.77 28.34
N ALA A 135 -32.87 13.14 27.24
CA ALA A 135 -32.95 12.28 26.06
C ALA A 135 -31.61 12.27 25.32
N THR A 136 -31.02 13.45 25.11
CA THR A 136 -29.68 13.58 24.51
C THR A 136 -28.62 12.87 25.35
N VAL A 137 -28.62 13.04 26.68
CA VAL A 137 -27.70 12.35 27.60
C VAL A 137 -27.80 10.83 27.44
N ARG A 138 -29.02 10.29 27.40
CA ARG A 138 -29.26 8.84 27.25
C ARG A 138 -28.71 8.32 25.92
N LEU A 139 -28.97 9.03 24.83
CA LEU A 139 -28.49 8.65 23.49
C LEU A 139 -26.96 8.64 23.42
N MET A 140 -26.31 9.69 23.94
CA MET A 140 -24.84 9.77 23.94
C MET A 140 -24.20 8.67 24.77
N ARG A 141 -24.77 8.32 25.93
CA ARG A 141 -24.29 7.16 26.73
C ARG A 141 -24.46 5.83 26.02
N GLN A 142 -25.61 5.61 25.38
CA GLN A 142 -25.85 4.40 24.60
C GLN A 142 -24.79 4.25 23.51
N ARG A 143 -24.52 5.33 22.78
CA ARG A 143 -23.51 5.37 21.71
C ARG A 143 -22.09 5.20 22.25
N ARG A 144 -21.74 5.85 23.37
CA ARG A 144 -20.46 5.62 24.07
C ARG A 144 -20.26 4.15 24.41
N ASN A 145 -21.27 3.51 24.98
CA ASN A 145 -21.20 2.10 25.36
C ASN A 145 -21.01 1.20 24.13
N ALA A 146 -21.65 1.53 23.00
CA ALA A 146 -21.45 0.82 21.75
C ALA A 146 -20.02 1.01 21.19
N VAL A 147 -19.47 2.22 21.25
CA VAL A 147 -18.07 2.51 20.88
C VAL A 147 -17.11 1.72 21.76
N LEU A 148 -17.29 1.75 23.08
CA LEU A 148 -16.46 0.99 24.03
C LEU A 148 -16.54 -0.51 23.78
N ALA A 149 -17.74 -1.04 23.49
CA ALA A 149 -17.91 -2.45 23.15
C ALA A 149 -17.19 -2.83 21.86
N GLN A 150 -17.24 -1.98 20.82
CA GLN A 150 -16.49 -2.20 19.58
C GLN A 150 -14.98 -2.17 19.82
N GLN A 151 -14.49 -1.17 20.56
CA GLN A 151 -13.06 -1.06 20.91
C GLN A 151 -12.58 -2.27 21.70
N ALA A 152 -13.38 -2.75 22.67
CA ALA A 152 -13.07 -3.95 23.43
C ALA A 152 -13.08 -5.23 22.56
N ALA A 153 -14.00 -5.33 21.59
CA ALA A 153 -14.04 -6.44 20.65
C ALA A 153 -12.82 -6.43 19.72
N GLU A 154 -12.43 -5.26 19.22
CA GLU A 154 -11.23 -5.08 18.40
C GLU A 154 -9.96 -5.41 19.18
N ALA A 155 -9.83 -4.91 20.41
CA ALA A 155 -8.70 -5.21 21.29
C ALA A 155 -8.58 -6.72 21.53
N LYS A 156 -9.71 -7.39 21.81
CA LYS A 156 -9.74 -8.87 21.94
C LYS A 156 -9.34 -9.57 20.65
N ARG A 157 -9.75 -9.06 19.48
CA ARG A 157 -9.34 -9.62 18.18
C ARG A 157 -7.84 -9.49 17.99
N VAL A 158 -7.28 -8.29 18.18
CA VAL A 158 -5.85 -8.01 18.08
C VAL A 158 -5.05 -8.89 19.06
N GLU A 159 -5.51 -9.02 20.31
CA GLU A 159 -4.90 -9.89 21.30
C GLU A 159 -4.96 -11.37 20.90
N SER A 160 -6.10 -11.82 20.36
CA SER A 160 -6.25 -13.20 19.89
C SER A 160 -5.38 -13.53 18.66
N GLU A 161 -5.08 -12.53 17.83
CA GLU A 161 -4.22 -12.66 16.66
C GLU A 161 -2.73 -12.47 16.97
N ALA A 162 -2.39 -11.88 18.12
CA ALA A 162 -1.01 -11.57 18.50
C ALA A 162 -0.10 -12.81 18.51
N PRO A 163 -0.50 -13.99 19.03
CA PRO A 163 0.34 -15.19 18.96
C PRO A 163 0.59 -15.67 17.52
N ALA A 164 -0.40 -15.60 16.65
CA ALA A 164 -0.26 -15.99 15.25
C ALA A 164 0.69 -15.04 14.50
N ARG A 165 0.57 -13.74 14.77
CA ARG A 165 1.46 -12.71 14.23
C ARG A 165 2.90 -12.88 14.73
N ALA A 166 3.09 -13.12 16.02
CA ALA A 166 4.40 -13.36 16.60
C ALA A 166 5.07 -14.63 16.00
N ARG A 167 4.29 -15.69 15.77
CA ARG A 167 4.77 -16.90 15.09
C ARG A 167 5.16 -16.63 13.65
N GLU A 168 4.36 -15.86 12.91
CA GLU A 168 4.68 -15.49 11.52
C GLU A 168 5.91 -14.60 11.43
N GLU A 169 6.08 -13.65 12.35
CA GLU A 169 7.26 -12.80 12.44
C GLU A 169 8.53 -13.61 12.77
N ALA A 170 8.44 -14.58 13.68
CA ALA A 170 9.53 -15.51 13.97
C ALA A 170 9.93 -16.33 12.73
N LEU A 171 8.95 -16.83 11.97
CA LEU A 171 9.19 -17.54 10.71
C LEU A 171 9.84 -16.62 9.67
N TRP A 172 9.42 -15.37 9.56
CA TRP A 172 10.05 -14.37 8.68
C TRP A 172 11.49 -14.06 9.07
N ALA A 173 11.79 -14.02 10.38
CA ALA A 173 13.15 -13.85 10.88
C ALA A 173 14.03 -15.07 10.51
N GLU A 174 13.53 -16.29 10.72
CA GLU A 174 14.20 -17.53 10.27
C GLU A 174 14.45 -17.53 8.75
N TYR A 175 13.44 -17.14 7.96
CA TYR A 175 13.52 -17.08 6.50
C TYR A 175 14.63 -16.13 6.03
N ARG A 176 14.68 -14.90 6.55
CA ARG A 176 15.68 -13.88 6.18
C ARG A 176 17.10 -14.28 6.59
N ALA A 177 17.24 -15.02 7.69
CA ALA A 177 18.52 -15.52 8.13
C ALA A 177 19.02 -16.73 7.32
N CYS A 178 18.17 -17.37 6.48
CA CYS A 178 18.56 -18.58 5.77
C CYS A 178 19.39 -18.29 4.50
N PRO A 179 20.67 -18.67 4.44
CA PRO A 179 21.50 -18.47 3.25
C PRO A 179 21.11 -19.36 2.06
N PHE A 180 20.38 -20.45 2.29
CA PHE A 180 19.91 -21.38 1.25
C PHE A 180 18.54 -21.01 0.68
N ALA A 181 17.85 -20.02 1.28
CA ALA A 181 16.72 -19.40 0.61
C ALA A 181 17.20 -18.70 -0.66
N ARG A 182 18.44 -18.17 -0.66
CA ARG A 182 19.18 -17.71 -1.83
C ARG A 182 19.72 -18.90 -2.63
N LEU A 183 19.38 -18.96 -3.90
CA LEU A 183 19.92 -19.92 -4.85
C LEU A 183 21.28 -19.43 -5.40
N SER A 184 22.20 -20.37 -5.63
CA SER A 184 23.46 -20.11 -6.32
C SER A 184 23.19 -19.56 -7.72
N THR A 185 23.89 -18.49 -8.08
CA THR A 185 23.79 -17.83 -9.40
C THR A 185 24.95 -18.21 -10.32
N GLU A 186 25.69 -19.29 -10.02
CA GLU A 186 26.72 -19.80 -10.92
C GLU A 186 26.09 -20.20 -12.26
N PRO A 187 26.51 -19.61 -13.40
CA PRO A 187 25.77 -19.69 -14.66
C PRO A 187 25.42 -21.12 -15.12
N ALA A 188 26.35 -22.06 -15.00
CA ALA A 188 26.15 -23.43 -15.45
C ALA A 188 25.16 -24.20 -14.56
N GLU A 189 25.18 -23.97 -13.24
CA GLU A 189 24.23 -24.60 -12.32
C GLU A 189 22.84 -23.99 -12.47
N PHE A 190 22.80 -22.66 -12.59
CA PHE A 190 21.58 -21.91 -12.78
C PHE A 190 20.89 -22.30 -14.09
N LEU A 191 21.64 -22.44 -15.19
CA LEU A 191 21.09 -22.89 -16.47
C LEU A 191 20.53 -24.31 -16.42
N ARG A 192 21.11 -25.21 -15.61
CA ARG A 192 20.52 -26.55 -15.39
C ARG A 192 19.24 -26.46 -14.58
N TRP A 193 19.21 -25.61 -13.56
CA TRP A 193 18.06 -25.45 -12.68
C TRP A 193 16.87 -24.77 -13.41
N ILE A 194 17.10 -23.70 -14.17
CA ILE A 194 16.05 -22.93 -14.85
C ILE A 194 15.29 -23.76 -15.89
N LYS A 195 15.98 -24.75 -16.49
CA LYS A 195 15.40 -25.73 -17.43
C LYS A 195 14.32 -26.61 -16.83
N LEU A 196 14.29 -26.73 -15.50
CA LEU A 196 13.30 -27.51 -14.76
C LEU A 196 12.14 -26.65 -14.25
N GLN A 197 12.17 -25.34 -14.50
CA GLN A 197 11.19 -24.39 -13.99
C GLN A 197 10.08 -24.09 -15.00
N THR A 198 9.05 -23.39 -14.54
CA THR A 198 7.89 -22.98 -15.34
C THR A 198 8.09 -21.60 -15.96
N PRO A 199 7.28 -21.23 -16.98
CA PRO A 199 7.27 -19.89 -17.54
C PRO A 199 7.08 -18.77 -16.51
N ASP A 200 6.33 -19.02 -15.44
CA ASP A 200 6.11 -18.05 -14.37
C ASP A 200 7.41 -17.75 -13.60
N THR A 201 8.20 -18.78 -13.29
CA THR A 201 9.51 -18.61 -12.69
C THR A 201 10.50 -17.97 -13.65
N TRP A 202 10.42 -18.27 -14.96
CA TRP A 202 11.24 -17.58 -15.96
C TRP A 202 10.94 -16.08 -16.00
N ASN A 203 9.66 -15.70 -15.89
CA ASN A 203 9.26 -14.31 -15.80
C ASN A 203 9.88 -13.62 -14.58
N VAL A 204 9.82 -14.23 -13.40
CA VAL A 204 10.46 -13.69 -12.18
C VAL A 204 11.95 -13.49 -12.37
N VAL A 205 12.63 -14.43 -13.03
CA VAL A 205 14.06 -14.36 -13.30
C VAL A 205 14.38 -13.21 -14.23
N VAL A 206 13.68 -13.08 -15.36
CA VAL A 206 13.87 -11.99 -16.32
C VAL A 206 13.51 -10.63 -15.72
N ASP A 207 12.49 -10.56 -14.87
CA ASP A 207 11.99 -9.29 -14.29
C ASP A 207 13.03 -8.52 -13.50
N ARG A 208 13.91 -9.23 -12.79
CA ARG A 208 14.89 -8.64 -11.86
C ARG A 208 16.31 -9.10 -12.12
N TRP A 209 16.56 -9.73 -13.26
CA TRP A 209 17.87 -10.28 -13.57
C TRP A 209 18.97 -9.21 -13.46
N ASP A 210 20.13 -9.60 -12.93
CA ASP A 210 21.31 -8.75 -13.01
C ASP A 210 21.94 -8.88 -14.41
N TYR A 211 21.57 -7.96 -15.29
CA TYR A 211 22.03 -7.89 -16.68
C TYR A 211 23.52 -7.52 -16.82
N ASN A 212 24.19 -7.11 -15.73
CA ASN A 212 25.60 -6.71 -15.76
C ASN A 212 26.57 -7.85 -15.41
N GLY A 213 26.06 -9.04 -15.05
CA GLY A 213 26.89 -10.19 -14.67
C GLY A 213 27.43 -10.99 -15.87
N ILE A 214 28.73 -11.29 -15.87
CA ILE A 214 29.37 -12.14 -16.89
C ILE A 214 28.76 -13.55 -16.89
N GLY A 215 28.42 -14.07 -18.09
CA GLY A 215 27.88 -15.42 -18.27
C GLY A 215 26.38 -15.57 -17.96
N ARG A 216 25.71 -14.48 -17.57
CA ARG A 216 24.29 -14.50 -17.22
C ARG A 216 23.35 -14.35 -18.42
N GLU A 217 23.88 -13.91 -19.56
CA GLU A 217 23.11 -13.76 -20.82
C GLU A 217 22.65 -15.11 -21.38
N ASP A 218 23.40 -16.20 -21.18
CA ASP A 218 23.05 -17.53 -21.68
C ASP A 218 21.73 -18.05 -21.09
N VAL A 219 21.47 -17.70 -19.83
CA VAL A 219 20.22 -18.05 -19.13
C VAL A 219 19.04 -17.33 -19.76
N ILE A 220 19.17 -16.02 -19.96
CA ILE A 220 18.12 -15.18 -20.55
C ILE A 220 17.89 -15.57 -22.00
N ALA A 221 18.95 -15.77 -22.77
CA ALA A 221 18.87 -16.27 -24.15
C ALA A 221 18.14 -17.61 -24.20
N TRP A 222 18.47 -18.55 -23.31
CA TRP A 222 17.77 -19.83 -23.25
C TRP A 222 16.28 -19.66 -22.95
N ILE A 223 15.90 -18.84 -21.95
CA ILE A 223 14.49 -18.57 -21.61
C ILE A 223 13.74 -18.02 -22.83
N LEU A 224 14.30 -17.01 -23.50
CA LEU A 224 13.67 -16.28 -24.60
C LEU A 224 13.52 -17.10 -25.89
N ASP A 225 14.24 -18.22 -25.99
CA ASP A 225 14.16 -19.18 -27.10
C ASP A 225 13.21 -20.36 -26.79
N GLN A 226 12.63 -20.43 -25.58
CA GLN A 226 11.68 -21.50 -25.24
C GLN A 226 10.32 -21.28 -25.91
N PRO A 227 9.69 -22.36 -26.46
CA PRO A 227 8.42 -22.26 -27.18
C PRO A 227 7.23 -21.82 -26.31
N ASP A 228 7.36 -21.97 -24.99
CA ASP A 228 6.38 -21.58 -23.98
C ASP A 228 6.77 -20.31 -23.21
N CYS A 229 7.80 -19.58 -23.66
CA CYS A 229 8.10 -18.25 -23.15
C CYS A 229 6.88 -17.32 -23.38
N ASP A 230 6.44 -16.64 -22.32
CA ASP A 230 5.36 -15.67 -22.40
C ASP A 230 5.84 -14.37 -23.08
N LEU A 231 4.95 -13.74 -23.83
CA LEU A 231 5.23 -12.49 -24.50
C LEU A 231 5.60 -11.39 -23.51
N ALA A 232 4.96 -11.31 -22.34
CA ALA A 232 5.29 -10.31 -21.34
C ALA A 232 6.72 -10.50 -20.80
N THR A 233 7.16 -11.74 -20.62
CA THR A 233 8.54 -12.07 -20.22
C THR A 233 9.54 -11.59 -21.27
N ALA A 234 9.28 -11.85 -22.56
CA ALA A 234 10.16 -11.41 -23.63
C ALA A 234 10.16 -9.88 -23.80
N ALA A 235 8.98 -9.26 -23.75
CA ALA A 235 8.82 -7.82 -23.85
C ALA A 235 9.52 -7.08 -22.71
N GLN A 236 9.54 -7.66 -21.51
CA GLN A 236 10.26 -7.11 -20.38
C GLN A 236 11.75 -6.95 -20.65
N PHE A 237 12.41 -8.05 -21.03
CA PHE A 237 13.82 -7.99 -21.43
C PHE A 237 14.03 -6.98 -22.55
N PHE A 238 13.17 -7.03 -23.57
CA PHE A 238 13.28 -6.19 -24.75
C PHE A 238 13.25 -4.70 -24.41
N PHE A 239 12.29 -4.23 -23.62
CA PHE A 239 12.18 -2.81 -23.28
C PHE A 239 13.32 -2.35 -22.35
N ILE A 240 13.72 -3.19 -21.38
CA ILE A 240 14.87 -2.88 -20.52
C ILE A 240 16.14 -2.70 -21.36
N ALA A 241 16.44 -3.66 -22.24
CA ALA A 241 17.61 -3.58 -23.11
C ALA A 241 17.53 -2.40 -24.08
N ALA A 242 16.33 -2.07 -24.60
CA ALA A 242 16.15 -0.98 -25.54
C ALA A 242 16.39 0.40 -24.95
N MET A 243 16.15 0.59 -23.65
CA MET A 243 16.46 1.87 -22.98
C MET A 243 17.95 2.19 -23.02
N ASP A 244 18.79 1.19 -22.78
CA ASP A 244 20.25 1.37 -22.73
C ASP A 244 20.90 1.26 -24.11
N LEU A 245 20.37 0.41 -24.98
CA LEU A 245 21.04 -0.03 -26.20
C LEU A 245 20.34 0.38 -27.50
N GLY A 246 19.10 0.87 -27.44
CA GLY A 246 18.25 1.12 -28.61
C GLY A 246 18.83 2.14 -29.60
N ASP A 247 19.49 3.19 -29.12
CA ASP A 247 20.13 4.20 -29.98
C ASP A 247 21.54 3.83 -30.45
N SER A 248 22.15 2.83 -29.81
CA SER A 248 23.52 2.43 -30.10
C SER A 248 23.61 1.61 -31.40
N GLU A 249 24.78 1.65 -32.03
CA GLU A 249 25.12 0.76 -33.13
C GLU A 249 25.91 -0.44 -32.58
N PRO A 250 25.54 -1.69 -32.90
CA PRO A 250 26.13 -2.87 -32.27
C PRO A 250 27.65 -2.99 -32.45
N GLU A 251 28.20 -2.43 -33.53
CA GLU A 251 29.63 -2.43 -33.83
C GLU A 251 30.44 -1.56 -32.86
N THR A 252 29.82 -0.53 -32.28
CA THR A 252 30.48 0.40 -31.34
C THR A 252 30.41 -0.07 -29.89
N LEU A 253 29.54 -1.04 -29.59
CA LEU A 253 29.35 -1.60 -28.26
C LEU A 253 30.53 -2.51 -27.85
N SER A 254 30.78 -2.55 -26.54
CA SER A 254 31.67 -3.55 -25.95
C SER A 254 31.10 -4.96 -26.17
N PRO A 255 31.90 -6.04 -26.09
CA PRO A 255 31.41 -7.40 -26.30
C PRO A 255 30.19 -7.77 -25.45
N LEU A 256 30.15 -7.33 -24.19
CA LEU A 256 29.03 -7.56 -23.28
C LEU A 256 27.75 -6.86 -23.78
N TYR A 257 27.81 -5.56 -24.04
CA TYR A 257 26.63 -4.81 -24.50
C TYR A 257 26.19 -5.22 -25.91
N ARG A 258 27.12 -5.66 -26.76
CA ARG A 258 26.79 -6.19 -28.09
C ARG A 258 25.94 -7.45 -27.99
N ASN A 259 26.29 -8.39 -27.12
CA ASN A 259 25.48 -9.60 -26.90
C ASN A 259 24.06 -9.26 -26.44
N SER A 260 23.92 -8.34 -25.49
CA SER A 260 22.62 -7.85 -25.01
C SER A 260 21.82 -7.18 -26.14
N TRP A 261 22.46 -6.39 -27.01
CA TRP A 261 21.82 -5.80 -28.18
C TRP A 261 21.37 -6.88 -29.18
N GLU A 262 22.21 -7.89 -29.45
CA GLU A 262 21.88 -9.02 -30.33
C GLU A 262 20.72 -9.85 -29.78
N LEU A 263 20.65 -10.02 -28.46
CA LEU A 263 19.54 -10.70 -27.80
C LEU A 263 18.26 -9.87 -27.89
N MET A 264 18.34 -8.54 -27.72
CA MET A 264 17.20 -7.64 -27.94
C MET A 264 16.70 -7.74 -29.39
N ALA A 265 17.61 -7.74 -30.36
CA ALA A 265 17.28 -7.92 -31.78
C ALA A 265 16.58 -9.26 -32.04
N ARG A 266 17.08 -10.33 -31.43
CA ARG A 266 16.48 -11.67 -31.49
C ARG A 266 15.04 -11.66 -30.96
N VAL A 267 14.79 -11.02 -29.83
CA VAL A 267 13.42 -10.88 -29.28
C VAL A 267 12.54 -10.11 -30.25
N GLY A 268 13.02 -8.99 -30.81
CA GLY A 268 12.28 -8.22 -31.82
C GLY A 268 11.88 -9.06 -33.03
N HIS A 269 12.80 -9.84 -33.59
CA HIS A 269 12.52 -10.77 -34.69
C HIS A 269 11.56 -11.90 -34.29
N ASN A 270 11.73 -12.48 -33.10
CA ASN A 270 10.86 -13.52 -32.56
C ASN A 270 9.43 -13.02 -32.35
N TRP A 271 9.29 -11.80 -31.85
CA TRP A 271 7.99 -11.16 -31.68
C TRP A 271 7.34 -10.91 -33.05
N GLN A 272 8.06 -10.32 -34.01
CA GLN A 272 7.55 -10.04 -35.35
C GLN A 272 7.02 -11.31 -36.06
N ARG A 273 7.69 -12.46 -35.88
CA ARG A 273 7.27 -13.74 -36.49
C ARG A 273 6.24 -14.52 -35.68
N GLY A 274 5.76 -13.98 -34.55
CA GLY A 274 4.75 -14.64 -33.70
C GLY A 274 5.27 -15.86 -32.93
N HIS A 275 6.54 -15.83 -32.50
CA HIS A 275 7.14 -16.90 -31.70
C HIS A 275 6.51 -17.02 -30.31
N TYR A 276 6.29 -15.88 -29.64
CA TYR A 276 5.70 -15.82 -28.30
C TYR A 276 4.18 -16.00 -28.36
N ARG A 277 3.73 -17.25 -28.25
CA ARG A 277 2.30 -17.61 -28.38
C ARG A 277 1.49 -17.39 -27.11
N ARG A 278 2.16 -17.38 -25.95
CA ARG A 278 1.55 -17.13 -24.65
C ARG A 278 1.60 -15.64 -24.33
N ASN A 279 0.55 -15.14 -23.70
CA ASN A 279 0.45 -13.74 -23.28
C ASN A 279 -0.48 -13.61 -22.07
N ASP A 280 -0.22 -14.44 -21.08
CA ASP A 280 -1.04 -14.56 -19.88
C ASP A 280 -0.55 -13.60 -18.79
N LEU A 281 0.75 -13.33 -18.76
CA LEU A 281 1.44 -12.61 -17.71
C LEU A 281 1.36 -11.09 -17.90
N ARG A 282 1.35 -10.36 -16.78
CA ARG A 282 1.50 -8.91 -16.79
C ARG A 282 2.97 -8.50 -16.94
N LEU A 283 3.18 -7.35 -17.59
CA LEU A 283 4.47 -6.69 -17.61
C LEU A 283 4.70 -6.00 -16.25
N SER A 284 5.60 -6.54 -15.41
CA SER A 284 5.66 -6.19 -13.99
C SER A 284 6.60 -5.03 -13.65
N SER A 285 7.83 -5.03 -14.16
CA SER A 285 8.80 -3.94 -13.84
C SER A 285 8.94 -2.87 -14.91
N VAL A 286 8.41 -3.09 -16.12
CA VAL A 286 8.47 -2.06 -17.17
C VAL A 286 7.25 -1.15 -17.07
N VAL A 287 7.47 0.15 -16.84
CA VAL A 287 6.39 1.14 -16.70
C VAL A 287 6.03 1.76 -18.06
N PRO A 288 4.81 2.33 -18.21
CA PRO A 288 4.37 2.91 -19.49
C PRO A 288 5.31 3.95 -20.09
N SER A 289 6.05 4.71 -19.27
CA SER A 289 7.02 5.70 -19.76
C SER A 289 8.25 5.07 -20.41
N GLU A 290 8.67 3.88 -19.99
CA GLU A 290 9.81 3.17 -20.59
C GLU A 290 9.42 2.57 -21.94
N ILE A 291 8.19 2.07 -22.05
CA ILE A 291 7.59 1.65 -23.31
C ILE A 291 7.51 2.82 -24.29
N ALA A 292 7.10 4.00 -23.81
CA ALA A 292 7.03 5.22 -24.63
C ALA A 292 8.42 5.69 -25.07
N LEU A 293 9.44 5.58 -24.21
CA LEU A 293 10.83 5.89 -24.58
C LEU A 293 11.31 5.02 -25.74
N TYR A 294 10.96 3.73 -25.76
CA TYR A 294 11.25 2.89 -26.92
C TYR A 294 10.59 3.42 -28.21
N ASP A 295 9.34 3.87 -28.14
CA ASP A 295 8.65 4.42 -29.32
C ASP A 295 9.33 5.69 -29.83
N GLU A 296 9.85 6.53 -28.93
CA GLU A 296 10.66 7.70 -29.28
C GLU A 296 11.98 7.31 -29.96
N ILE A 297 12.66 6.27 -29.45
CA ILE A 297 13.87 5.72 -30.08
C ILE A 297 13.56 5.23 -31.50
N VAL A 298 12.46 4.48 -31.69
CA VAL A 298 12.03 4.00 -33.01
C VAL A 298 11.81 5.18 -33.96
N ALA A 299 11.03 6.17 -33.56
CA ALA A 299 10.72 7.34 -34.39
C ALA A 299 11.98 8.15 -34.75
N ARG A 300 12.90 8.34 -33.79
CA ARG A 300 14.18 9.01 -34.03
C ARG A 300 15.03 8.26 -35.05
N ARG A 301 15.20 6.94 -34.87
CA ARG A 301 15.98 6.10 -35.80
C ARG A 301 15.38 6.07 -37.20
N GLU A 302 14.05 6.04 -37.33
CA GLU A 302 13.36 6.14 -38.61
C GLU A 302 13.61 7.48 -39.30
N ALA A 303 13.52 8.59 -38.56
CA ALA A 303 13.79 9.94 -39.09
C ALA A 303 15.24 10.11 -39.56
N GLU A 304 16.18 9.43 -38.92
CA GLU A 304 17.60 9.40 -39.28
C GLU A 304 17.93 8.41 -40.41
N GLY A 305 16.94 7.68 -40.93
CA GLY A 305 17.13 6.71 -42.01
C GLY A 305 17.83 5.42 -41.58
N ARG A 306 17.84 5.10 -40.28
CA ARG A 306 18.46 3.92 -39.68
C ARG A 306 17.47 3.07 -38.85
N PRO A 307 16.33 2.66 -39.44
CA PRO A 307 15.31 1.91 -38.71
C PRO A 307 15.84 0.59 -38.15
N PHE A 308 15.20 0.09 -37.09
CA PHE A 308 15.50 -1.26 -36.60
C PHE A 308 15.19 -2.32 -37.68
N PRO A 309 15.96 -3.43 -37.73
CA PRO A 309 15.71 -4.49 -38.69
C PRO A 309 14.51 -5.39 -38.34
N TRP A 310 13.81 -5.12 -37.23
CA TRP A 310 12.60 -5.81 -36.79
C TRP A 310 11.44 -4.83 -36.59
N ARG A 311 10.22 -5.36 -36.48
CA ARG A 311 9.02 -4.60 -36.14
C ARG A 311 8.31 -5.20 -34.92
N VAL A 312 8.13 -4.39 -33.89
CA VAL A 312 7.29 -4.69 -32.71
C VAL A 312 5.95 -3.96 -32.88
N PRO A 313 4.81 -4.50 -32.39
CA PRO A 313 3.53 -3.79 -32.45
C PRO A 313 3.60 -2.39 -31.81
N GLY A 314 2.84 -1.45 -32.36
CA GLY A 314 2.80 -0.08 -31.86
C GLY A 314 2.08 0.06 -30.51
N PRO A 315 2.02 1.28 -29.93
CA PRO A 315 1.42 1.53 -28.62
C PRO A 315 -0.01 0.99 -28.44
N GLY A 316 -0.86 1.09 -29.47
CA GLY A 316 -2.26 0.64 -29.42
C GLY A 316 -2.46 -0.86 -29.68
N GLU A 317 -1.44 -1.54 -30.20
CA GLU A 317 -1.49 -2.96 -30.57
C GLU A 317 -0.78 -3.86 -29.57
N ARG A 318 0.16 -3.29 -28.79
CA ARG A 318 0.79 -3.98 -27.66
C ARG A 318 -0.24 -4.24 -26.56
N ARG A 319 -0.48 -5.52 -26.29
CA ARG A 319 -1.34 -5.97 -25.19
C ARG A 319 -0.57 -7.04 -24.43
N PHE A 320 -0.55 -6.90 -23.11
CA PHE A 320 -0.01 -7.91 -22.21
C PHE A 320 -1.15 -8.53 -21.41
N GLY A 321 -0.90 -9.72 -20.88
CA GLY A 321 -1.80 -10.33 -19.92
C GLY A 321 -1.93 -9.51 -18.64
N VAL A 322 -2.77 -10.00 -17.75
CA VAL A 322 -3.05 -9.34 -16.44
C VAL A 322 -2.68 -10.22 -15.25
N ARG A 323 -2.24 -11.47 -15.51
CA ARG A 323 -1.97 -12.45 -14.48
C ARG A 323 -0.58 -12.18 -13.87
N GLU A 324 -0.50 -12.26 -12.55
CA GLU A 324 0.79 -12.35 -11.86
C GLU A 324 1.50 -13.67 -12.18
N PRO A 325 2.84 -13.70 -12.21
CA PRO A 325 3.56 -14.96 -12.19
C PRO A 325 3.29 -15.69 -10.86
N ASP A 326 2.83 -16.94 -10.95
CA ASP A 326 2.70 -17.88 -9.83
C ASP A 326 3.98 -18.71 -9.74
N SER A 327 4.97 -18.16 -9.05
CA SER A 327 6.29 -18.75 -8.90
C SER A 327 6.57 -19.03 -7.42
N ASP A 328 7.12 -20.21 -7.15
CA ASP A 328 7.68 -20.57 -5.84
C ASP A 328 8.94 -19.76 -5.49
N TYR A 329 9.42 -18.93 -6.41
CA TYR A 329 10.63 -18.13 -6.29
C TYR A 329 10.33 -16.64 -6.52
N LEU A 330 11.11 -15.79 -5.85
CA LEU A 330 11.14 -14.34 -6.02
C LEU A 330 12.59 -13.89 -6.23
N TYR A 331 12.81 -12.75 -6.85
CA TYR A 331 14.17 -12.24 -7.05
C TYR A 331 14.32 -10.91 -6.30
N GLU A 332 15.29 -10.87 -5.38
CA GLU A 332 15.49 -9.76 -4.45
C GLU A 332 16.99 -9.51 -4.24
N HIS A 333 17.41 -8.25 -4.28
CA HIS A 333 18.81 -7.84 -4.06
C HIS A 333 19.85 -8.59 -4.93
N GLY A 334 19.55 -8.80 -6.22
CA GLY A 334 20.50 -9.49 -7.12
C GLY A 334 20.54 -11.01 -6.96
N HIS A 335 19.63 -11.58 -6.18
CA HIS A 335 19.59 -12.99 -5.85
C HIS A 335 18.21 -13.56 -6.07
N LEU A 336 18.17 -14.81 -6.55
CA LEU A 336 16.94 -15.57 -6.61
C LEU A 336 16.70 -16.26 -5.26
N TRP A 337 15.51 -16.08 -4.71
CA TRP A 337 15.07 -16.63 -3.44
C TRP A 337 13.90 -17.58 -3.62
N ILE A 338 13.78 -18.60 -2.77
CA ILE A 338 12.51 -19.32 -2.59
C ILE A 338 11.54 -18.37 -1.89
N GLY A 339 10.32 -18.20 -2.39
CA GLY A 339 9.33 -17.33 -1.78
C GLY A 339 8.95 -17.77 -0.37
N PHE A 340 8.67 -16.80 0.52
CA PHE A 340 8.38 -17.05 1.94
C PHE A 340 7.26 -18.08 2.13
N SER A 341 6.17 -17.98 1.37
CA SER A 341 5.05 -18.94 1.46
C SER A 341 5.47 -20.37 1.14
N THR A 342 6.30 -20.56 0.13
CA THR A 342 6.82 -21.87 -0.29
C THR A 342 7.79 -22.41 0.74
N TRP A 343 8.71 -21.57 1.21
CA TRP A 343 9.63 -21.90 2.29
C TRP A 343 8.88 -22.28 3.57
N LYS A 344 7.87 -21.50 3.97
CA LYS A 344 7.03 -21.72 5.15
C LYS A 344 6.31 -23.06 5.06
N ARG A 345 5.66 -23.37 3.93
CA ARG A 345 5.03 -24.69 3.72
C ARG A 345 6.02 -25.83 3.87
N GLY A 346 7.21 -25.72 3.28
CA GLY A 346 8.27 -26.71 3.40
C GLY A 346 8.74 -26.89 4.86
N ARG A 347 8.99 -25.76 5.54
CA ARG A 347 9.44 -25.69 6.94
C ARG A 347 8.43 -26.30 7.91
N GLU A 348 7.13 -26.08 7.68
CA GLU A 348 6.05 -26.60 8.51
C GLU A 348 5.75 -28.08 8.21
N ALA A 349 5.79 -28.50 6.95
CA ALA A 349 5.46 -29.87 6.55
C ALA A 349 6.56 -30.88 6.88
N ARG A 350 7.83 -30.51 6.70
CA ARG A 350 8.97 -31.44 6.77
C ARG A 350 9.92 -31.13 7.93
N GLY A 351 9.63 -30.11 8.71
CA GLY A 351 10.54 -29.59 9.71
C GLY A 351 11.86 -29.12 9.09
N CYS A 352 12.93 -29.19 9.86
CA CYS A 352 14.27 -28.93 9.37
C CYS A 352 14.86 -30.17 8.68
N GLY A 353 15.32 -30.03 7.44
CA GLY A 353 16.42 -30.87 6.93
C GLY A 353 16.13 -31.93 5.87
N VAL A 354 14.93 -32.03 5.29
CA VAL A 354 14.66 -33.12 4.32
C VAL A 354 14.68 -32.67 2.85
N ASP A 355 14.20 -31.47 2.51
CA ASP A 355 14.12 -31.04 1.10
C ASP A 355 14.96 -29.80 0.75
N PHE A 356 15.56 -29.13 1.73
CA PHE A 356 16.61 -28.12 1.52
C PHE A 356 17.52 -28.10 2.77
N PRO A 357 18.72 -28.71 2.71
CA PRO A 357 19.55 -28.81 3.89
C PRO A 357 20.16 -27.44 4.19
N ARG A 358 20.08 -27.02 5.47
CA ARG A 358 20.90 -25.97 6.15
C ARG A 358 20.31 -24.57 6.43
N CYS A 359 18.99 -24.33 6.36
CA CYS A 359 18.42 -23.13 7.02
C CYS A 359 18.49 -23.19 8.56
N CYS A 360 18.64 -24.38 9.13
CA CYS A 360 18.56 -24.59 10.58
C CYS A 360 19.93 -24.63 11.29
N ASN A 361 21.02 -24.34 10.57
CA ASN A 361 22.38 -24.29 11.12
C ASN A 361 22.90 -22.85 11.30
N ALA A 362 22.03 -21.85 11.35
CA ALA A 362 22.38 -20.57 11.95
C ALA A 362 22.23 -20.67 13.46
N SER A 363 23.02 -21.55 14.10
CA SER A 363 23.45 -21.21 15.45
C SER A 363 24.30 -19.95 15.28
N PRO A 364 24.05 -18.85 16.02
CA PRO A 364 25.01 -17.77 16.05
C PRO A 364 26.33 -18.42 16.50
N ALA A 365 27.34 -18.38 15.63
CA ALA A 365 28.66 -18.88 15.98
C ALA A 365 29.18 -18.08 17.19
N ASP A 366 29.80 -18.80 18.11
CA ASP A 366 30.49 -18.31 19.32
C ASP A 366 31.45 -17.13 19.06
#